data_AF-A0A2K9LKZ6-F1
#
_entry.id   AF-A0A2K9LKZ6-F1
#
_cell.length_a   1.000
_cell.length_b   1.000
_cell.length_c   1.000
_cell.angle_alpha   90.00
_cell.angle_beta   90.00
_cell.angle_gamma   90.00
#
_symmetry.space_group_name_H-M   'P 1'
#
loop_
_entity.id
_entity.type
_entity.pdbx_description
1 polymer ?
#
loop_
_entity_poly.entity_id
_entity_poly.type
_entity_poly.pdbx_seq_one_letter_code
_entity_poly.pdbx_strand_id
1 'polypeptide(L)'
;MPSSEKRALIERVATLCGGSHSKFNQSWSDIKQQRQMQGFYNDKSQNLHDATYVGGMCHPMSLYWLALREKGEKSLFEWLKPGGVWDKGAINVLVVKTAMYKNNKNNFVSSATHKDFDDQFFKHYGLNRYGAPLEGMSNVLSYIDRKSAGYHMISLSGPTSGHAVAAHVQPGGESAFFDPNYGEYSFPNPQFLGSFMKGFMKHSGYEAKYTVRQKIETFR
;
A
#
# COMPACT_ATOMS: atom_id res chain seq x y z
N MET A 1 -13.79 18.06 -7.51
CA MET A 1 -12.38 18.39 -7.22
C MET A 1 -11.46 17.53 -8.10
N PRO A 2 -10.70 18.15 -9.01
CA PRO A 2 -9.63 17.51 -9.78
C PRO A 2 -8.61 16.73 -8.92
N SER A 3 -7.94 15.74 -9.51
CA SER A 3 -6.97 14.89 -8.78
C SER A 3 -5.75 15.68 -8.25
N SER A 4 -5.30 16.70 -8.99
CA SER A 4 -4.21 17.60 -8.60
C SER A 4 -4.54 18.41 -7.35
N GLU A 5 -5.76 18.95 -7.26
CA GLU A 5 -6.23 19.70 -6.09
C GLU A 5 -6.32 18.80 -4.85
N LYS A 6 -6.86 17.59 -4.98
CA LYS A 6 -6.89 16.61 -3.87
C LYS A 6 -5.49 16.33 -3.33
N ARG A 7 -4.53 16.14 -4.24
CA ARG A 7 -3.13 15.86 -3.88
C ARG A 7 -2.50 17.04 -3.16
N ALA A 8 -2.68 18.26 -3.65
CA ALA A 8 -2.17 19.48 -2.98
C ALA A 8 -2.76 19.65 -1.57
N LEU A 9 -4.05 19.37 -1.38
CA LEU A 9 -4.67 19.39 -0.06
C LEU A 9 -4.07 18.35 0.89
N ILE A 10 -3.87 17.11 0.42
CA ILE A 10 -3.27 16.06 1.23
C ILE A 10 -1.83 16.40 1.61
N GLU A 11 -1.04 16.91 0.67
CA GLU A 11 0.33 17.39 0.94
C GLU A 11 0.34 18.50 1.99
N ARG A 12 -0.61 19.45 1.90
CA ARG A 12 -0.77 20.50 2.91
C ARG A 12 -1.13 19.94 4.28
N VAL A 13 -2.02 18.96 4.36
CA VAL A 13 -2.38 18.30 5.62
C VAL A 13 -1.16 17.60 6.23
N ALA A 14 -0.35 16.90 5.42
CA ALA A 14 0.88 16.27 5.90
C ALA A 14 1.83 17.31 6.53
N THR A 15 2.07 18.43 5.85
CA THR A 15 2.91 19.53 6.36
C THR A 15 2.36 20.12 7.66
N LEU A 16 1.04 20.34 7.75
CA LEU A 16 0.40 20.84 8.97
C LEU A 16 0.50 19.86 10.15
N CYS A 17 0.58 18.56 9.87
CA CYS A 17 0.86 17.52 10.86
C CYS A 17 2.37 17.32 11.11
N GLY A 18 3.23 18.22 10.63
CA GLY A 18 4.68 18.14 10.84
C GLY A 18 5.36 16.96 10.13
N GLY A 19 4.70 16.40 9.09
CA GLY A 19 5.22 15.29 8.31
C GLY A 19 5.94 15.71 7.04
N SER A 20 6.74 14.79 6.50
CA SER A 20 7.33 14.87 5.16
C SER A 20 6.55 13.98 4.19
N HIS A 21 6.74 14.18 2.88
CA HIS A 21 6.09 13.35 1.86
C HIS A 21 6.98 13.08 0.66
N SER A 22 6.87 11.86 0.11
CA SER A 22 7.49 11.44 -1.15
C SER A 22 6.40 11.09 -2.14
N LYS A 23 6.33 11.84 -3.24
CA LYS A 23 5.25 11.71 -4.24
C LYS A 23 5.38 10.44 -5.06
N PHE A 24 4.26 9.75 -5.26
CA PHE A 24 4.21 8.55 -6.10
C PHE A 24 2.80 8.33 -6.68
N ASN A 25 2.68 7.65 -7.83
CA ASN A 25 1.39 7.21 -8.36
C ASN A 25 1.47 5.92 -9.20
N GLN A 26 0.86 4.84 -8.72
CA GLN A 26 0.82 3.54 -9.43
C GLN A 26 0.10 3.57 -10.80
N SER A 27 -0.85 4.49 -11.02
CA SER A 27 -1.91 4.37 -12.04
C SER A 27 -1.68 5.15 -13.34
N TRP A 28 -0.76 6.11 -13.40
CA TRP A 28 -0.73 7.07 -14.52
C TRP A 28 0.66 7.48 -15.05
N SER A 29 1.71 7.52 -14.23
CA SER A 29 3.03 8.03 -14.67
C SER A 29 4.19 7.13 -14.31
N ASP A 30 4.14 6.47 -13.15
CA ASP A 30 5.32 5.84 -12.60
C ASP A 30 5.51 4.41 -13.09
N ILE A 31 4.57 3.51 -12.80
CA ILE A 31 4.73 2.09 -13.16
C ILE A 31 4.10 1.77 -14.52
N LYS A 32 2.93 2.35 -14.83
CA LYS A 32 2.19 2.03 -16.06
C LYS A 32 2.95 2.44 -17.34
N GLN A 33 3.72 3.53 -17.31
CA GLN A 33 4.55 3.95 -18.46
C GLN A 33 5.73 3.01 -18.67
N GLN A 34 6.39 2.57 -17.59
CA GLN A 34 7.50 1.61 -17.69
C GLN A 34 7.02 0.27 -18.25
N ARG A 35 5.76 -0.10 -17.99
CA ARG A 35 5.12 -1.32 -18.51
C ARG A 35 4.85 -1.33 -20.02
N GLN A 36 4.78 -0.15 -20.65
CA GLN A 36 4.52 -0.03 -22.09
C GLN A 36 5.80 -0.15 -22.93
N MET A 37 6.96 -0.21 -22.29
CA MET A 37 8.27 -0.34 -22.96
C MET A 37 8.75 -1.79 -22.98
N GLN A 38 8.22 -2.56 -23.94
CA GLN A 38 8.60 -3.93 -24.32
C GLN A 38 8.23 -5.06 -23.32
N GLY A 39 8.01 -6.25 -23.87
CA GLY A 39 7.51 -7.44 -23.16
C GLY A 39 8.29 -7.73 -21.89
N PHE A 40 7.57 -7.88 -20.79
CA PHE A 40 8.17 -8.16 -19.49
C PHE A 40 8.37 -9.67 -19.34
N TYR A 41 9.61 -10.10 -19.46
CA TYR A 41 10.02 -11.49 -19.25
C TYR A 41 10.25 -11.76 -17.77
N ASN A 42 9.66 -12.84 -17.27
CA ASN A 42 10.12 -13.55 -16.08
C ASN A 42 10.50 -14.96 -16.55
N ASP A 43 11.76 -15.33 -16.39
CA ASP A 43 12.32 -16.65 -16.70
C ASP A 43 11.64 -17.79 -15.93
N LYS A 44 10.90 -17.48 -14.86
CA LYS A 44 10.17 -18.44 -14.01
C LYS A 44 8.67 -18.52 -14.27
N SER A 45 8.11 -17.75 -15.20
CA SER A 45 6.68 -17.81 -15.51
C SER A 45 6.41 -17.80 -17.02
N GLN A 46 6.81 -18.89 -17.68
CA GLN A 46 6.62 -19.11 -19.13
C GLN A 46 5.16 -19.06 -19.62
N ASN A 47 4.17 -18.94 -18.72
CA ASN A 47 2.74 -18.93 -19.05
C ASN A 47 2.03 -17.57 -18.84
N LEU A 48 2.75 -16.51 -18.46
CA LEU A 48 2.17 -15.18 -18.20
C LEU A 48 2.43 -14.17 -19.34
N HIS A 49 2.79 -14.66 -20.53
CA HIS A 49 3.47 -13.87 -21.55
C HIS A 49 2.61 -12.89 -22.34
N ASP A 50 1.30 -13.10 -22.54
CA ASP A 50 0.61 -12.38 -23.64
C ASP A 50 -0.66 -11.59 -23.28
N ALA A 51 -1.19 -11.67 -22.07
CA ALA A 51 -2.41 -10.93 -21.77
C ALA A 51 -2.60 -10.80 -20.27
N THR A 52 -2.27 -9.64 -19.69
CA THR A 52 -3.12 -9.05 -18.64
C THR A 52 -2.58 -7.69 -18.23
N TYR A 53 -3.38 -6.65 -18.49
CA TYR A 53 -3.37 -5.50 -17.60
C TYR A 53 -3.72 -6.01 -16.19
N VAL A 54 -2.72 -6.22 -15.35
CA VAL A 54 -2.94 -6.44 -13.92
C VAL A 54 -3.00 -5.07 -13.24
N GLY A 55 -4.11 -4.37 -13.43
CA GLY A 55 -4.42 -3.15 -12.67
C GLY A 55 -4.51 -3.46 -11.17
N GLY A 56 -4.47 -2.45 -10.30
CA GLY A 56 -4.66 -2.65 -8.86
C GLY A 56 -3.50 -3.32 -8.14
N MET A 57 -2.28 -2.79 -8.32
CA MET A 57 -1.08 -3.22 -7.58
C MET A 57 -1.05 -2.76 -6.13
N CYS A 58 -2.06 -1.98 -5.70
CA CYS A 58 -2.09 -1.36 -4.38
C CYS A 58 -1.77 -2.34 -3.24
N HIS A 59 -2.26 -3.57 -3.34
CA HIS A 59 -2.04 -4.60 -2.34
C HIS A 59 -0.57 -5.09 -2.30
N PRO A 60 0.03 -5.65 -3.37
CA PRO A 60 1.46 -5.96 -3.38
C PRO A 60 2.38 -4.78 -3.07
N MET A 61 2.06 -3.57 -3.52
CA MET A 61 2.88 -2.39 -3.18
C MET A 61 2.87 -2.10 -1.68
N SER A 62 1.71 -2.20 -1.03
CA SER A 62 1.57 -2.02 0.41
C SER A 62 2.28 -3.14 1.19
N LEU A 63 2.23 -4.38 0.69
CA LEU A 63 2.98 -5.52 1.24
C LEU A 63 4.50 -5.26 1.20
N TYR A 64 5.04 -4.93 0.03
CA TYR A 64 6.47 -4.65 -0.13
C TYR A 64 6.90 -3.40 0.65
N TRP A 65 6.04 -2.38 0.75
CA TRP A 65 6.35 -1.20 1.56
C TRP A 65 6.58 -1.58 3.03
N LEU A 66 5.69 -2.38 3.63
CA LEU A 66 5.83 -2.85 5.01
C LEU A 66 7.05 -3.76 5.19
N ALA A 67 7.21 -4.73 4.30
CA ALA A 67 8.31 -5.70 4.35
C ALA A 67 9.70 -5.05 4.21
N LEU A 68 9.85 -4.11 3.28
CA LEU A 68 11.11 -3.39 3.10
C LEU A 68 11.40 -2.44 4.27
N ARG A 69 10.36 -1.82 4.85
CA ARG A 69 10.51 -1.00 6.06
C ARG A 69 10.96 -1.82 7.26
N GLU A 70 10.45 -3.03 7.43
CA GLU A 70 10.91 -3.96 8.47
C GLU A 70 12.38 -4.37 8.30
N LYS A 71 12.82 -4.63 7.06
CA LYS A 71 14.23 -4.99 6.83
C LYS A 71 15.19 -3.83 7.06
N GLY A 72 14.75 -2.58 6.91
CA GLY A 72 15.57 -1.39 7.09
C GLY A 72 16.70 -1.23 6.06
N GLU A 73 16.78 -2.10 5.04
CA GLU A 73 17.86 -2.10 4.05
C GLU A 73 17.63 -1.10 2.91
N LYS A 74 16.38 -0.98 2.44
CA LYS A 74 15.98 -0.09 1.34
C LYS A 74 14.57 0.42 1.54
N SER A 75 14.29 1.65 1.14
CA SER A 75 12.89 2.09 0.98
C SER A 75 12.25 1.40 -0.24
N LEU A 76 10.91 1.35 -0.29
CA LEU A 76 10.20 0.90 -1.49
C LEU A 76 10.66 1.68 -2.74
N PHE A 77 10.89 2.98 -2.60
CA PHE A 77 11.29 3.84 -3.72
C PHE A 77 12.72 3.56 -4.18
N GLU A 78 13.64 3.28 -3.25
CA GLU A 78 15.01 2.89 -3.61
C GLU A 78 15.02 1.51 -4.29
N TRP A 79 14.18 0.57 -3.84
CA TRP A 79 14.04 -0.71 -4.50
C TRP A 79 13.44 -0.59 -5.91
N LEU A 80 12.46 0.30 -6.11
CA LEU A 80 11.85 0.55 -7.42
C LEU A 80 12.71 1.43 -8.34
N LYS A 81 13.51 2.33 -7.77
CA LYS A 81 14.29 3.34 -8.48
C LYS A 81 15.71 3.47 -7.89
N PRO A 82 16.56 2.43 -7.94
CA PRO A 82 17.93 2.54 -7.47
C PRO A 82 18.66 3.65 -8.24
N GLY A 83 19.23 4.64 -7.52
CA GLY A 83 19.86 5.81 -8.14
C GLY A 83 18.92 6.69 -8.98
N GLY A 84 17.60 6.59 -8.76
CA GLY A 84 16.58 7.34 -9.51
C GLY A 84 16.15 6.69 -10.83
N VAL A 85 16.74 5.55 -11.20
CA VAL A 85 16.42 4.82 -12.45
C VAL A 85 15.50 3.66 -12.15
N TRP A 86 14.42 3.51 -12.92
CA TRP A 86 13.46 2.42 -12.76
C TRP A 86 14.10 1.03 -12.89
N ASP A 87 13.88 0.19 -11.87
CA ASP A 87 14.27 -1.22 -11.90
C ASP A 87 13.12 -2.07 -12.47
N LYS A 88 13.36 -2.61 -13.68
CA LYS A 88 12.38 -3.48 -14.37
C LYS A 88 12.12 -4.78 -13.62
N GLY A 89 13.12 -5.33 -12.93
CA GLY A 89 13.00 -6.54 -12.13
C GLY A 89 12.09 -6.31 -10.93
N ALA A 90 12.29 -5.22 -10.19
CA ALA A 90 11.43 -4.84 -9.07
C ALA A 90 9.97 -4.61 -9.51
N ILE A 91 9.77 -3.90 -10.63
CA ILE A 91 8.44 -3.72 -11.22
C ILE A 91 7.81 -5.07 -11.58
N ASN A 92 8.58 -5.99 -12.17
CA ASN A 92 8.09 -7.32 -12.53
C ASN A 92 7.66 -8.15 -11.34
N VAL A 93 8.39 -8.08 -10.24
CA VAL A 93 8.00 -8.71 -8.98
C VAL A 93 6.63 -8.21 -8.55
N LEU A 94 6.37 -6.90 -8.59
CA LEU A 94 5.03 -6.36 -8.27
C LEU A 94 3.97 -6.84 -9.25
N VAL A 95 4.24 -6.90 -10.57
CA VAL A 95 3.30 -7.43 -11.57
C VAL A 95 2.91 -8.86 -11.23
N VAL A 96 3.90 -9.74 -11.08
CA VAL A 96 3.71 -11.17 -10.85
C VAL A 96 3.00 -11.40 -9.53
N LYS A 97 3.39 -10.70 -8.45
CA LYS A 97 2.69 -10.79 -7.16
C LYS A 97 1.25 -10.31 -7.24
N THR A 98 0.96 -9.27 -8.02
CA THR A 98 -0.42 -8.84 -8.27
C THR A 98 -1.20 -9.90 -9.04
N ALA A 99 -0.58 -10.52 -10.06
CA ALA A 99 -1.21 -11.60 -10.81
C ALA A 99 -1.50 -12.79 -9.90
N MET A 100 -0.54 -13.24 -9.08
CA MET A 100 -0.72 -14.32 -8.11
C MET A 100 -1.83 -14.01 -7.09
N TYR A 101 -1.83 -12.80 -6.54
CA TYR A 101 -2.86 -12.37 -5.60
C TYR A 101 -4.27 -12.39 -6.22
N LYS A 102 -4.37 -12.09 -7.53
CA LYS A 102 -5.65 -12.05 -8.26
C LYS A 102 -6.03 -13.37 -8.93
N ASN A 103 -5.09 -14.29 -9.15
CA ASN A 103 -5.29 -15.43 -10.02
C ASN A 103 -5.78 -16.66 -9.24
N ASN A 104 -7.04 -17.00 -9.49
CA ASN A 104 -7.47 -18.35 -9.82
C ASN A 104 -8.43 -18.24 -11.02
N LYS A 105 -7.93 -18.31 -12.26
CA LYS A 105 -8.75 -18.36 -13.49
C LYS A 105 -9.90 -17.33 -13.54
N ASN A 106 -9.60 -16.05 -13.35
CA ASN A 106 -10.59 -14.95 -13.39
C ASN A 106 -11.70 -14.97 -12.32
N ASN A 107 -11.64 -15.86 -11.32
CA ASN A 107 -12.47 -15.75 -10.13
C ASN A 107 -11.71 -14.99 -9.03
N PHE A 108 -12.40 -14.06 -8.36
CA PHE A 108 -11.85 -13.41 -7.16
C PHE A 108 -11.37 -14.49 -6.18
N VAL A 109 -10.11 -14.42 -5.81
CA VAL A 109 -9.51 -15.28 -4.79
C VAL A 109 -10.27 -15.09 -3.48
N SER A 110 -10.58 -16.19 -2.78
CA SER A 110 -11.35 -16.12 -1.53
C SER A 110 -10.60 -15.30 -0.47
N SER A 111 -11.32 -14.73 0.49
CA SER A 111 -10.71 -13.99 1.61
C SER A 111 -9.70 -14.83 2.42
N ALA A 112 -9.93 -16.15 2.54
CA ALA A 112 -9.01 -17.08 3.18
C ALA A 112 -7.70 -17.18 2.40
N THR A 113 -7.77 -17.30 1.08
CA THR A 113 -6.59 -17.40 0.23
C THR A 113 -5.81 -16.08 0.16
N HIS A 114 -6.46 -14.92 0.24
CA HIS A 114 -5.76 -13.63 0.43
C HIS A 114 -5.03 -13.57 1.77
N LYS A 115 -5.66 -14.03 2.86
CA LYS A 115 -5.02 -14.08 4.18
C LYS A 115 -3.77 -14.97 4.15
N ASP A 116 -3.87 -16.16 3.58
CA ASP A 116 -2.75 -17.10 3.51
C ASP A 116 -1.62 -16.59 2.62
N PHE A 117 -1.95 -15.85 1.55
CA PHE A 117 -0.96 -15.16 0.72
C PHE A 117 -0.19 -14.11 1.53
N ASP A 118 -0.90 -13.25 2.26
CA ASP A 118 -0.29 -12.20 3.08
C ASP A 118 0.56 -12.80 4.20
N ASP A 119 0.06 -13.83 4.89
CA ASP A 119 0.78 -14.48 5.99
C ASP A 119 2.06 -15.16 5.50
N GLN A 120 2.01 -15.87 4.36
CA GLN A 120 3.22 -16.46 3.76
C GLN A 120 4.20 -15.39 3.28
N PHE A 121 3.69 -14.31 2.70
CA PHE A 121 4.52 -13.18 2.28
C PHE A 121 5.24 -12.57 3.48
N PHE A 122 4.51 -12.18 4.52
CA PHE A 122 5.09 -11.52 5.69
C PHE A 122 6.02 -12.43 6.48
N LYS A 123 5.69 -13.72 6.61
CA LYS A 123 6.56 -14.70 7.27
C LYS A 123 7.95 -14.78 6.63
N HIS A 124 8.04 -14.64 5.30
CA HIS A 124 9.33 -14.59 4.60
C HIS A 124 10.18 -13.38 5.03
N TYR A 125 9.55 -12.26 5.42
CA TYR A 125 10.23 -11.06 5.89
C TYR A 125 10.43 -11.01 7.41
N GLY A 126 9.98 -12.03 8.15
CA GLY A 126 10.06 -12.08 9.61
C GLY A 126 8.86 -11.50 10.35
N LEU A 127 7.81 -11.11 9.61
CA LEU A 127 6.59 -10.54 10.16
C LEU A 127 5.49 -11.60 10.30
N ASN A 128 4.78 -11.59 11.42
CA ASN A 128 3.65 -12.47 11.69
C ASN A 128 2.41 -11.65 12.01
N ARG A 129 1.25 -12.15 11.61
CA ARG A 129 -0.03 -11.51 11.92
C ARG A 129 -0.22 -11.45 13.43
N TYR A 130 -0.59 -10.28 13.93
CA TYR A 130 -0.75 -9.99 15.34
C TYR A 130 -2.18 -9.52 15.64
N GLY A 131 -2.87 -10.25 16.50
CA GLY A 131 -4.23 -9.93 16.94
C GLY A 131 -5.30 -10.15 15.86
N ALA A 132 -6.55 -9.90 16.26
CA ALA A 132 -7.68 -9.94 15.34
C ALA A 132 -7.72 -8.67 14.48
N PRO A 133 -8.17 -8.75 13.21
CA PRO A 133 -8.41 -7.57 12.40
C PRO A 133 -9.51 -6.70 13.01
N LEU A 134 -9.43 -5.39 12.80
CA LEU A 134 -10.51 -4.47 13.14
C LEU A 134 -11.19 -3.97 11.87
N GLU A 135 -12.50 -3.80 11.93
CA GLU A 135 -13.30 -3.37 10.79
C GLU A 135 -14.08 -2.08 11.06
N GLY A 136 -14.34 -1.33 9.99
CA GLY A 136 -15.01 -0.03 10.00
C GLY A 136 -14.04 1.14 10.09
N MET A 137 -14.25 2.18 9.28
CA MET A 137 -13.34 3.33 9.18
C MET A 137 -13.03 3.98 10.54
N SER A 138 -14.03 4.14 11.40
CA SER A 138 -13.84 4.70 12.76
C SER A 138 -12.89 3.85 13.61
N ASN A 139 -13.01 2.52 13.54
CA ASN A 139 -12.13 1.60 14.26
C ASN A 139 -10.72 1.59 13.68
N VAL A 140 -10.58 1.62 12.34
CA VAL A 140 -9.29 1.74 11.66
C VAL A 140 -8.54 2.99 12.12
N LEU A 141 -9.19 4.16 12.08
CA LEU A 141 -8.59 5.43 12.49
C LEU A 141 -8.29 5.45 14.00
N SER A 142 -9.22 4.96 14.82
CA SER A 142 -9.02 4.88 16.28
C SER A 142 -7.87 3.95 16.66
N TYR A 143 -7.64 2.88 15.89
CA TYR A 143 -6.55 1.94 16.16
C TYR A 143 -5.17 2.56 15.93
N ILE A 144 -5.04 3.39 14.89
CA ILE A 144 -3.85 4.20 14.63
C ILE A 144 -3.68 5.29 15.71
N ASP A 145 -4.76 6.00 16.07
CA ASP A 145 -4.74 7.02 17.12
C ASP A 145 -4.29 6.49 18.49
N ARG A 146 -4.64 5.22 18.80
CA ARG A 146 -4.20 4.51 20.00
C ARG A 146 -2.72 4.13 19.97
N LYS A 147 -1.98 4.46 18.90
CA LYS A 147 -0.55 4.21 18.72
C LYS A 147 -0.22 2.72 18.81
N SER A 148 -1.13 1.90 18.28
CA SER A 148 -0.97 0.44 18.29
C SER A 148 0.24 0.07 17.45
N ALA A 149 1.35 -0.32 18.08
CA ALA A 149 2.60 -0.58 17.37
C ALA A 149 2.47 -1.68 16.31
N GLY A 150 3.20 -1.51 15.20
CA GLY A 150 3.41 -2.55 14.20
C GLY A 150 3.26 -2.08 12.76
N TYR A 151 3.21 -3.08 11.87
CA TYR A 151 3.05 -2.95 10.43
C TYR A 151 1.60 -3.22 10.07
N HIS A 152 0.90 -2.21 9.55
CA HIS A 152 -0.54 -2.28 9.33
C HIS A 152 -0.86 -2.30 7.85
N MET A 153 -1.46 -3.39 7.39
CA MET A 153 -2.15 -3.44 6.11
C MET A 153 -3.58 -2.93 6.29
N ILE A 154 -4.00 -1.98 5.47
CA ILE A 154 -5.34 -1.39 5.52
C ILE A 154 -6.04 -1.63 4.18
N SER A 155 -7.08 -2.46 4.20
CA SER A 155 -7.93 -2.77 3.06
C SER A 155 -9.17 -1.89 3.07
N LEU A 156 -9.46 -1.23 1.95
CA LEU A 156 -10.63 -0.37 1.74
C LEU A 156 -11.47 -0.95 0.59
N SER A 157 -12.77 -1.12 0.82
CA SER A 157 -13.71 -1.70 -0.15
C SER A 157 -14.91 -0.79 -0.33
N GLY A 158 -15.25 -0.54 -1.59
CA GLY A 158 -16.48 0.11 -2.04
C GLY A 158 -17.28 -0.83 -2.94
N PRO A 159 -18.46 -0.41 -3.42
CA PRO A 159 -19.38 -1.29 -4.15
C PRO A 159 -18.78 -1.94 -5.40
N THR A 160 -17.90 -1.22 -6.10
CA THR A 160 -17.31 -1.64 -7.39
C THR A 160 -15.79 -1.54 -7.41
N SER A 161 -15.14 -1.26 -6.28
CA SER A 161 -13.68 -1.09 -6.25
C SER A 161 -13.08 -1.40 -4.88
N GLY A 162 -11.83 -1.86 -4.88
CA GLY A 162 -11.01 -2.02 -3.68
C GLY A 162 -9.74 -1.19 -3.76
N HIS A 163 -9.11 -0.95 -2.61
CA HIS A 163 -7.82 -0.32 -2.48
C HIS A 163 -7.11 -0.82 -1.23
N ALA A 164 -5.79 -0.82 -1.26
CA ALA A 164 -4.95 -1.17 -0.12
C ALA A 164 -3.93 -0.05 0.11
N VAL A 165 -3.75 0.30 1.38
CA VAL A 165 -2.76 1.24 1.87
C VAL A 165 -2.05 0.62 3.07
N ALA A 166 -0.91 1.18 3.45
CA ALA A 166 -0.11 0.69 4.57
C ALA A 166 0.18 1.79 5.58
N ALA A 167 0.35 1.41 6.84
CA ALA A 167 0.88 2.27 7.88
C ALA A 167 1.89 1.53 8.74
N HIS A 168 2.91 2.22 9.22
CA HIS A 168 3.84 1.72 10.24
C HIS A 168 3.74 2.63 11.46
N VAL A 169 3.48 2.03 12.62
CA VAL A 169 3.33 2.75 13.89
C VAL A 169 4.44 2.31 14.83
N GLN A 170 5.32 3.25 15.18
CA GLN A 170 6.39 3.06 16.15
C GLN A 170 6.17 3.98 17.36
N PRO A 171 5.76 3.46 18.53
CA PRO A 171 5.69 4.27 19.74
C PRO A 171 7.05 4.86 20.09
N GLY A 172 7.10 6.18 20.28
CA GLY A 172 8.34 6.90 20.60
C GLY A 172 9.29 7.09 19.41
N GLY A 173 8.88 6.74 18.19
CA GLY A 173 9.69 6.92 16.98
C GLY A 173 8.87 7.37 15.76
N GLU A 174 9.54 7.40 14.62
CA GLU A 174 8.92 7.77 13.35
C GLU A 174 7.81 6.78 12.97
N SER A 175 6.64 7.30 12.64
CA SER A 175 5.52 6.54 12.10
C SER A 175 5.22 7.03 10.68
N ALA A 176 4.74 6.15 9.81
CA ALA A 176 4.57 6.47 8.41
C ALA A 176 3.31 5.87 7.80
N PHE A 177 2.87 6.45 6.70
CA PHE A 177 1.73 6.01 5.89
C PHE A 177 2.14 5.94 4.44
N PHE A 178 1.66 4.93 3.74
CA PHE A 178 1.88 4.77 2.31
C PHE A 178 0.59 4.47 1.58
N ASP A 179 0.31 5.29 0.57
CA ASP A 179 -0.73 5.04 -0.40
C ASP A 179 -0.13 4.93 -1.81
N PRO A 180 -0.31 3.79 -2.50
CA PRO A 180 0.15 3.60 -3.88
C PRO A 180 -0.32 4.65 -4.90
N ASN A 181 -1.36 5.44 -4.61
CA ASN A 181 -1.88 6.53 -5.45
C ASN A 181 -1.34 7.92 -5.09
N TYR A 182 -0.75 8.10 -3.91
CA TYR A 182 -0.33 9.40 -3.41
C TYR A 182 1.14 9.45 -2.98
N GLY A 183 1.64 8.37 -2.40
CA GLY A 183 3.02 8.18 -1.99
C GLY A 183 3.18 7.90 -0.52
N GLU A 184 4.37 8.17 -0.01
CA GLU A 184 4.74 7.96 1.39
C GLU A 184 4.70 9.26 2.17
N TYR A 185 4.28 9.16 3.42
CA TYR A 185 4.20 10.25 4.38
C TYR A 185 4.84 9.79 5.69
N SER A 186 5.85 10.51 6.18
CA SER A 186 6.53 10.20 7.45
C SER A 186 6.24 11.26 8.49
N PHE A 187 6.07 10.83 9.73
CA PHE A 187 5.70 11.67 10.86
C PHE A 187 6.59 11.36 12.07
N PRO A 188 6.95 12.37 12.87
CA PRO A 188 7.88 12.18 13.99
C PRO A 188 7.31 11.33 15.12
N ASN A 189 5.99 11.16 15.19
CA ASN A 189 5.31 10.29 16.16
C ASN A 189 3.92 9.86 15.65
N PRO A 190 3.31 8.81 16.23
CA PRO A 190 2.03 8.29 15.76
C PRO A 190 0.83 9.23 15.96
N GLN A 191 0.90 10.22 16.85
CA GLN A 191 -0.19 11.21 17.03
C GLN A 191 -0.38 12.06 15.78
N PHE A 192 0.72 12.46 15.15
CA PHE A 192 0.69 13.21 13.89
C PHE A 192 0.19 12.34 12.73
N LEU A 193 0.61 11.08 12.68
CA LEU A 193 0.09 10.10 11.72
C LEU A 193 -1.44 9.94 11.84
N GLY A 194 -1.97 9.77 13.06
CA GLY A 194 -3.41 9.65 13.30
C GLY A 194 -4.20 10.88 12.82
N SER A 195 -3.70 12.08 13.15
CA SER A 195 -4.26 13.35 12.68
C SER A 195 -4.25 13.45 11.15
N PHE A 196 -3.12 13.09 10.53
CA PHE A 196 -2.97 13.08 9.08
C PHE A 196 -3.95 12.10 8.43
N MET A 197 -4.08 10.86 8.92
CA MET A 197 -4.94 9.85 8.32
C MET A 197 -6.41 10.26 8.31
N LYS A 198 -6.90 10.95 9.34
CA LYS A 198 -8.26 11.53 9.34
C LYS A 198 -8.44 12.54 8.18
N GLY A 199 -7.49 13.45 8.02
CA GLY A 199 -7.49 14.41 6.92
C GLY A 199 -7.34 13.72 5.56
N PHE A 200 -6.47 12.71 5.46
CA PHE A 200 -6.22 11.94 4.25
C PHE A 200 -7.50 11.24 3.78
N MET A 201 -8.18 10.49 4.65
CA MET A 201 -9.40 9.75 4.28
C MET A 201 -10.51 10.68 3.77
N LYS A 202 -10.62 11.88 4.37
CA LYS A 202 -11.56 12.92 3.94
C LYS A 202 -11.18 13.54 2.60
N HIS A 203 -9.95 14.03 2.45
CA HIS A 203 -9.54 14.84 1.29
C HIS A 203 -9.20 14.01 0.04
N SER A 204 -8.81 12.74 0.20
CA SER A 204 -8.71 11.79 -0.91
C SER A 204 -10.09 11.43 -1.50
N GLY A 205 -11.15 11.57 -0.67
CA GLY A 205 -12.50 11.09 -0.95
C GLY A 205 -12.68 9.61 -0.67
N TYR A 206 -11.75 8.98 0.05
CA TYR A 206 -11.79 7.55 0.35
C TYR A 206 -12.89 7.20 1.33
N GLU A 207 -13.17 8.07 2.29
CA GLU A 207 -14.30 7.92 3.21
C GLU A 207 -15.63 7.80 2.47
N ALA A 208 -15.83 8.59 1.41
CA ALA A 208 -17.04 8.54 0.59
C ALA A 208 -17.04 7.38 -0.44
N LYS A 209 -15.87 6.96 -0.92
CA LYS A 209 -15.74 5.94 -1.97
C LYS A 209 -15.80 4.52 -1.43
N TYR A 210 -15.13 4.27 -0.31
CA TYR A 210 -14.94 2.92 0.24
C TYR A 210 -15.86 2.73 1.43
N THR A 211 -17.14 2.55 1.17
CA THR A 211 -18.20 2.47 2.19
C THR A 211 -18.60 1.06 2.57
N VAL A 212 -18.15 0.03 1.84
CA VAL A 212 -18.58 -1.37 2.03
C VAL A 212 -17.85 -2.03 3.19
N ARG A 213 -16.51 -1.97 3.19
CA ARG A 213 -15.68 -2.57 4.24
C ARG A 213 -14.36 -1.83 4.34
N GLN A 214 -13.92 -1.56 5.57
CA GLN A 214 -12.58 -1.06 5.85
C GLN A 214 -12.00 -1.97 6.90
N LYS A 215 -10.79 -2.48 6.70
CA LYS A 215 -10.17 -3.46 7.58
C LYS A 215 -8.72 -3.07 7.82
N ILE A 216 -8.28 -3.13 9.07
CA ILE A 216 -6.87 -3.02 9.45
C ILE A 216 -6.37 -4.34 10.02
N GLU A 217 -5.22 -4.77 9.52
CA GLU A 217 -4.52 -6.00 9.91
C GLU A 217 -3.10 -5.64 10.34
N THR A 218 -2.69 -6.13 11.51
CA THR A 218 -1.39 -5.81 12.10
C THR A 218 -0.43 -6.98 11.97
N PHE A 219 0.84 -6.67 11.72
CA PHE A 219 1.94 -7.60 11.67
C PHE A 219 3.11 -7.11 12.54
N ARG A 220 3.82 -8.05 13.17
CA ARG A 220 4.96 -7.83 14.08
C ARG A 220 5.98 -8.95 13.99
#